data_AF-A0A947CDE9-F1
#
_entry.id   AF-A0A947CDE9-F1
#
_cell.length_a   1.000
_cell.length_b   1.000
_cell.length_c   1.000
_cell.angle_alpha   90.00
_cell.angle_beta   90.00
_cell.angle_gamma   90.00
#
_symmetry.space_group_name_H-M   'P 1'
#
loop_
_entity.id
_entity.type
_entity.pdbx_description
1 polymer ?
#
loop_
_entity_poly.entity_id
_entity_poly.type
_entity_poly.pdbx_seq_one_letter_code
_entity_poly.pdbx_strand_id
1 'polypeptide(L)'
;MARLIERDAYLEGYASVLLRRLHNVEATRQRVTEGRVALPELASGHEYFGLHVRDGHWVLREWAPNAVSIHLKGPFSDWRPDPRYALSRQGAEGVWEIELPEASLSHGDPYRLEVRWPGGGGDRLPAWARRVVRDENSGSFNAQVWRPSSPYVWRHSRPARPSAPLLVYEAHIGMAQAEPKVGTYEEFRINVLPRIRDAGYEAVQIMALAEHPYYASFGYQVSSYFACSSRFGTPEELKALVDDAHGMGLRIFMDLVHSHAGRNEVEGISSQDGTTSLYFHEGPRGEHPAWNSRCFDYAKPQVLHFLLSNCRFWMDEFRMDGFRFDGVTSMLYLDHGLSRG
;
A
#
# COMPACT_ATOMS: atom_id res chain seq x y z
N MET A 1 -3.11 27.32 -17.27
CA MET A 1 -2.48 28.48 -16.59
C MET A 1 -3.42 29.66 -16.51
N ALA A 2 -3.92 30.18 -17.65
CA ALA A 2 -4.89 31.29 -17.68
C ALA A 2 -6.04 31.13 -16.67
N ARG A 3 -6.73 29.97 -16.69
CA ARG A 3 -7.82 29.67 -15.75
C ARG A 3 -7.44 29.65 -14.25
N LEU A 4 -6.17 29.42 -13.89
CA LEU A 4 -5.72 29.47 -12.49
C LEU A 4 -5.46 30.91 -12.06
N ILE A 5 -4.81 31.69 -12.91
CA ILE A 5 -4.52 33.12 -12.67
C ILE A 5 -5.82 33.94 -12.68
N GLU A 6 -6.77 33.62 -13.56
CA GLU A 6 -8.11 34.23 -13.56
C GLU A 6 -8.86 34.01 -12.24
N ARG A 7 -8.60 32.89 -11.55
CA ARG A 7 -9.22 32.56 -10.26
C ARG A 7 -8.50 33.18 -9.07
N ASP A 8 -7.19 33.41 -9.20
CA ASP A 8 -6.35 34.00 -8.16
C ASP A 8 -5.19 34.78 -8.79
N ALA A 9 -5.30 36.11 -8.77
CA ALA A 9 -4.32 37.02 -9.36
C ALA A 9 -2.96 36.99 -8.64
N TYR A 10 -2.90 36.57 -7.36
CA TYR A 10 -1.62 36.47 -6.63
C TYR A 10 -0.68 35.39 -7.22
N LEU A 11 -1.21 34.49 -8.04
CA LEU A 11 -0.42 33.46 -8.73
C LEU A 11 0.36 34.00 -9.93
N GLU A 12 0.08 35.22 -10.40
CA GLU A 12 0.70 35.80 -11.60
C GLU A 12 2.24 35.86 -11.48
N GLY A 13 2.75 36.29 -10.33
CA GLY A 13 4.20 36.33 -10.05
C GLY A 13 4.88 34.96 -10.02
N TYR A 14 4.11 33.86 -9.94
CA TYR A 14 4.60 32.48 -9.90
C TYR A 14 4.27 31.68 -11.16
N ALA A 15 3.70 32.32 -12.19
CA ALA A 15 3.21 31.65 -13.39
C ALA A 15 4.28 30.77 -14.07
N SER A 16 5.52 31.25 -14.16
CA SER A 16 6.64 30.50 -14.76
C SER A 16 6.97 29.22 -13.98
N VAL A 17 6.95 29.27 -12.65
CA VAL A 17 7.17 28.12 -11.78
C VAL A 17 6.03 27.10 -11.92
N LEU A 18 4.79 27.58 -11.93
CA LEU A 18 3.61 26.72 -12.09
C LEU A 18 3.58 26.06 -13.48
N LEU A 19 3.94 26.78 -14.55
CA LEU A 19 4.05 26.22 -15.90
C LEU A 19 5.13 25.14 -15.96
N ARG A 20 6.30 25.39 -15.36
CA ARG A 20 7.37 24.39 -15.24
C ARG A 20 6.89 23.14 -14.50
N ARG A 21 6.14 23.29 -13.41
CA ARG A 21 5.56 22.14 -12.68
C ARG A 21 4.60 21.33 -13.54
N LEU A 22 3.71 21.99 -14.30
CA LEU A 22 2.80 21.31 -15.23
C LEU A 22 3.56 20.56 -16.32
N HIS A 23 4.61 21.18 -16.88
CA HIS A 23 5.49 20.51 -17.84
C HIS A 23 6.17 19.28 -17.22
N ASN A 24 6.67 19.38 -15.99
CA ASN A 24 7.31 18.26 -15.30
C ASN A 24 6.34 17.09 -15.04
N VAL A 25 5.06 17.37 -14.76
CA VAL A 25 4.03 16.33 -14.62
C VAL A 25 3.87 15.57 -15.93
N GLU A 26 3.72 16.28 -17.04
CA GLU A 26 3.54 15.66 -18.35
C GLU A 26 4.80 14.93 -18.83
N ALA A 27 5.99 15.53 -18.65
CA ALA A 27 7.26 14.89 -18.97
C ALA A 27 7.49 13.63 -18.12
N THR A 28 7.09 13.66 -16.83
CA THR A 28 7.15 12.48 -15.97
C THR A 28 6.19 11.42 -16.46
N ARG A 29 4.94 11.77 -16.78
CA ARG A 29 3.95 10.84 -17.36
C ARG A 29 4.49 10.15 -18.61
N GLN A 30 5.06 10.91 -19.54
CA GLN A 30 5.65 10.36 -20.77
C GLN A 30 6.85 9.46 -20.47
N ARG A 31 7.71 9.86 -19.54
CA ARG A 31 8.89 9.06 -19.13
C ARG A 31 8.49 7.72 -18.52
N VAL A 32 7.53 7.69 -17.60
CA VAL A 32 7.15 6.44 -16.91
C VAL A 32 6.27 5.53 -17.75
N THR A 33 5.55 6.08 -18.73
CA THR A 33 4.75 5.28 -19.68
C THR A 33 5.52 4.91 -20.93
N GLU A 34 6.68 5.54 -21.16
CA GLU A 34 7.47 5.49 -22.41
C GLU A 34 6.63 5.77 -23.68
N GLY A 35 5.45 6.38 -23.54
CA GLY A 35 4.46 6.52 -24.61
C GLY A 35 3.87 5.18 -25.11
N ARG A 36 4.12 4.07 -24.41
CA ARG A 36 3.72 2.71 -24.81
C ARG A 36 2.47 2.22 -24.11
N VAL A 37 2.21 2.71 -22.90
CA VAL A 37 1.09 2.26 -22.05
C VAL A 37 0.33 3.44 -21.47
N ALA A 38 -0.94 3.24 -21.14
CA ALA A 38 -1.72 4.22 -20.41
C ALA A 38 -1.32 4.25 -18.91
N LEU A 39 -1.62 5.35 -18.20
CA LEU A 39 -1.31 5.46 -16.77
C LEU A 39 -1.99 4.35 -15.91
N PRO A 40 -3.25 3.95 -16.17
CA PRO A 40 -3.86 2.83 -15.46
C PRO A 40 -3.14 1.49 -15.71
N GLU A 41 -2.61 1.29 -16.93
CA GLU A 41 -1.83 0.09 -17.27
C GLU A 41 -0.48 0.11 -16.57
N LEU A 42 0.20 1.26 -16.47
CA LEU A 42 1.39 1.39 -15.62
C LEU A 42 1.04 1.05 -14.16
N ALA A 43 -0.10 1.51 -13.64
CA ALA A 43 -0.55 1.25 -12.28
C ALA A 43 -1.03 -0.20 -12.02
N SER A 44 -0.82 -1.15 -12.94
CA SER A 44 -1.17 -2.57 -12.76
C SER A 44 -0.10 -3.38 -12.03
N GLY A 45 0.94 -2.76 -11.47
CA GLY A 45 2.08 -3.48 -10.87
C GLY A 45 1.67 -4.52 -9.83
N HIS A 46 0.57 -4.27 -9.10
CA HIS A 46 0.02 -5.18 -8.10
C HIS A 46 -0.60 -6.46 -8.67
N GLU A 47 -0.83 -6.53 -9.98
CA GLU A 47 -1.23 -7.74 -10.70
C GLU A 47 -0.01 -8.57 -11.13
N TYR A 48 1.17 -7.94 -11.22
CA TYR A 48 2.43 -8.57 -11.67
C TYR A 48 3.33 -8.99 -10.51
N PHE A 49 3.57 -8.07 -9.56
CA PHE A 49 4.39 -8.26 -8.37
C PHE A 49 3.60 -8.81 -7.19
N GLY A 50 4.28 -9.50 -6.27
CA GLY A 50 3.66 -10.25 -5.19
C GLY A 50 3.33 -11.68 -5.61
N LEU A 51 2.63 -12.41 -4.74
CA LEU A 51 2.25 -13.81 -4.94
C LEU A 51 0.88 -13.92 -5.61
N HIS A 52 0.81 -14.57 -6.77
CA HIS A 52 -0.41 -14.76 -7.55
C HIS A 52 -0.55 -16.19 -8.03
N VAL A 53 -1.77 -16.62 -8.36
CA VAL A 53 -1.97 -17.81 -9.18
C VAL A 53 -2.09 -17.37 -10.64
N ARG A 54 -1.32 -17.99 -11.54
CA ARG A 54 -1.38 -17.81 -12.99
C ARG A 54 -1.28 -19.17 -13.65
N ASP A 55 -2.22 -19.47 -14.55
CA ASP A 55 -2.24 -20.73 -15.32
C ASP A 55 -2.04 -22.00 -14.47
N GLY A 56 -2.64 -22.04 -13.28
CA GLY A 56 -2.53 -23.17 -12.34
C GLY A 56 -1.22 -23.26 -11.56
N HIS A 57 -0.41 -22.20 -11.58
CA HIS A 57 0.87 -22.13 -10.85
C HIS A 57 0.90 -20.91 -9.93
N TRP A 58 1.57 -21.05 -8.80
CA TRP A 58 1.94 -19.91 -7.96
C TRP A 58 3.09 -19.19 -8.61
N VAL A 59 2.96 -17.89 -8.80
CA VAL A 59 4.04 -17.02 -9.29
C VAL A 59 4.26 -15.91 -8.28
N LEU A 60 5.47 -15.82 -7.75
CA LEU A 60 5.89 -14.75 -6.85
C LEU A 60 6.94 -13.90 -7.54
N ARG A 61 6.73 -12.58 -7.57
CA ARG A 61 7.71 -11.62 -8.07
C ARG A 61 8.03 -10.52 -7.07
N GLU A 62 9.30 -10.15 -7.00
CA GLU A 62 9.79 -9.05 -6.14
C GLU A 62 10.83 -8.20 -6.87
N TRP A 63 10.85 -6.89 -6.61
CA TRP A 63 11.88 -6.00 -7.14
C TRP A 63 12.98 -5.79 -6.10
N ALA A 64 14.17 -6.31 -6.40
CA ALA A 64 15.33 -6.29 -5.50
C ALA A 64 16.64 -6.32 -6.32
N PRO A 65 17.01 -5.21 -6.98
CA PRO A 65 18.12 -5.15 -7.92
C PRO A 65 19.49 -5.43 -7.30
N ASN A 66 19.70 -5.08 -6.02
CA ASN A 66 20.95 -5.32 -5.29
C ASN A 66 21.02 -6.71 -4.65
N ALA A 67 19.95 -7.51 -4.72
CA ALA A 67 20.00 -8.88 -4.21
C ALA A 67 20.93 -9.77 -5.06
N VAL A 68 21.59 -10.72 -4.41
CA VAL A 68 22.40 -11.78 -5.04
C VAL A 68 21.69 -13.13 -5.01
N SER A 69 20.78 -13.33 -4.06
CA SER A 69 19.85 -14.47 -4.05
C SER A 69 18.62 -14.15 -3.23
N ILE A 70 17.49 -14.75 -3.61
CA ILE A 70 16.24 -14.66 -2.87
C ILE A 70 15.63 -16.05 -2.76
N HIS A 71 15.21 -16.43 -1.56
CA HIS A 71 14.49 -17.67 -1.31
C HIS A 71 13.16 -17.38 -0.64
N LEU A 72 12.09 -17.98 -1.15
CA LEU A 72 10.81 -18.03 -0.46
C LEU A 72 10.93 -19.05 0.70
N LYS A 73 10.56 -18.63 1.91
CA LYS A 73 10.59 -19.46 3.11
C LYS A 73 9.23 -19.50 3.80
N GLY A 74 8.92 -20.62 4.42
CA GLY A 74 7.74 -20.83 5.26
C GLY A 74 7.78 -22.22 5.88
N PRO A 75 6.66 -22.70 6.46
CA PRO A 75 6.56 -24.06 6.98
C PRO A 75 6.95 -25.14 5.95
N PHE A 76 6.64 -24.93 4.67
CA PHE A 76 6.98 -25.81 3.55
C PHE A 76 8.48 -25.95 3.26
N SER A 77 9.32 -25.10 3.85
CA SER A 77 10.79 -25.14 3.75
C SER A 77 11.48 -25.22 5.12
N ASP A 78 10.73 -25.58 6.18
CA ASP A 78 11.19 -25.54 7.57
C ASP A 78 11.80 -24.18 7.97
N TRP A 79 11.30 -23.09 7.38
CA TRP A 79 11.81 -21.73 7.54
C TRP A 79 13.30 -21.55 7.19
N ARG A 80 13.84 -22.44 6.36
CA ARG A 80 15.23 -22.40 5.86
C ARG A 80 15.27 -22.12 4.36
N PRO A 81 16.37 -21.55 3.84
CA PRO A 81 16.63 -21.48 2.41
C PRO A 81 16.70 -22.88 1.83
N ASP A 82 15.94 -23.10 0.77
CA ASP A 82 15.87 -24.37 0.06
C ASP A 82 15.87 -24.08 -1.44
N PRO A 83 16.75 -24.73 -2.23
CA PRO A 83 16.83 -24.51 -3.68
C PRO A 83 15.50 -24.69 -4.42
N ARG A 84 14.57 -25.49 -3.89
CA ARG A 84 13.22 -25.68 -4.46
C ARG A 84 12.38 -24.40 -4.43
N TYR A 85 12.72 -23.47 -3.55
CA TYR A 85 12.02 -22.20 -3.37
C TYR A 85 12.92 -20.98 -3.68
N ALA A 86 14.00 -21.18 -4.45
CA ALA A 86 14.88 -20.11 -4.90
C ALA A 86 14.25 -19.33 -6.06
N LEU A 87 14.23 -18.00 -5.96
CA LEU A 87 13.82 -17.13 -7.06
C LEU A 87 14.97 -16.96 -8.05
N SER A 88 14.63 -16.80 -9.32
CA SER A 88 15.54 -16.48 -10.42
C SER A 88 15.41 -15.03 -10.84
N ARG A 89 16.53 -14.38 -11.12
CA ARG A 89 16.57 -12.99 -11.60
C ARG A 89 16.05 -12.91 -13.04
N GLN A 90 15.08 -12.05 -13.26
CA GLN A 90 14.45 -11.77 -14.54
C GLN A 90 15.03 -10.49 -15.14
N GLY A 91 15.76 -10.63 -16.24
CA GLY A 91 16.36 -9.51 -16.97
C GLY A 91 17.33 -8.64 -16.16
N ALA A 92 17.61 -7.44 -16.67
CA ALA A 92 18.58 -6.52 -16.09
C ALA A 92 18.00 -5.64 -14.96
N GLU A 93 16.68 -5.42 -14.94
CA GLU A 93 15.97 -4.49 -14.03
C GLU A 93 15.92 -4.94 -12.56
N GLY A 94 16.33 -6.16 -12.25
CA GLY A 94 16.40 -6.63 -10.86
C GLY A 94 15.08 -7.14 -10.30
N VAL A 95 14.19 -7.61 -11.17
CA VAL A 95 13.02 -8.38 -10.77
C VAL A 95 13.46 -9.83 -10.50
N TRP A 96 12.95 -10.42 -9.44
CA TRP A 96 13.16 -11.82 -9.08
C TRP A 96 11.82 -12.54 -9.17
N GLU A 97 11.83 -13.78 -9.66
CA GLU A 97 10.63 -14.57 -9.88
C GLU A 97 10.83 -16.03 -9.48
N ILE A 98 9.79 -16.63 -8.93
CA ILE A 98 9.67 -18.07 -8.85
C ILE A 98 8.28 -18.49 -9.32
N GLU A 99 8.22 -19.61 -10.03
CA GLU A 99 7.00 -20.32 -10.35
C GLU A 99 6.98 -21.66 -9.60
N LEU A 100 5.88 -21.97 -8.94
CA LEU A 100 5.68 -23.18 -8.14
C LEU A 100 4.37 -23.88 -8.54
N PRO A 101 4.32 -25.22 -8.53
CA PRO A 101 3.07 -25.95 -8.66
C PRO A 101 2.02 -25.48 -7.64
N GLU A 102 0.74 -25.52 -7.99
CA GLU A 102 -0.36 -25.11 -7.09
C GLU A 102 -0.30 -25.81 -5.72
N ALA A 103 0.09 -27.08 -5.69
CA ALA A 103 0.19 -27.89 -4.47
C ALA A 103 1.35 -27.49 -3.54
N SER A 104 2.26 -26.60 -3.97
CA SER A 104 3.41 -26.18 -3.16
C SER A 104 3.06 -25.24 -2.02
N LEU A 105 1.96 -24.49 -2.11
CA LEU A 105 1.53 -23.52 -1.11
C LEU A 105 0.03 -23.68 -0.84
N SER A 106 -0.36 -23.62 0.43
CA SER A 106 -1.74 -23.69 0.87
C SER A 106 -2.24 -22.32 1.33
N HIS A 107 -3.54 -22.07 1.18
CA HIS A 107 -4.17 -20.90 1.77
C HIS A 107 -3.91 -20.86 3.28
N GLY A 108 -3.46 -19.72 3.78
CA GLY A 108 -3.15 -19.51 5.19
C GLY A 108 -1.68 -19.74 5.55
N ASP A 109 -0.88 -20.32 4.65
CA ASP A 109 0.55 -20.54 4.91
C ASP A 109 1.27 -19.21 5.16
N PRO A 110 1.97 -19.06 6.30
CA PRO A 110 2.84 -17.92 6.52
C PRO A 110 4.13 -18.06 5.71
N TYR A 111 4.63 -16.95 5.18
CA TYR A 111 5.87 -16.93 4.40
C TYR A 111 6.63 -15.61 4.52
N ARG A 112 7.93 -15.69 4.16
CA ARG A 112 8.87 -14.57 4.04
C ARG A 112 9.82 -14.80 2.87
N LEU A 113 10.55 -13.76 2.50
CA LEU A 113 11.72 -13.86 1.64
C LEU A 113 12.98 -13.83 2.51
N GLU A 114 13.90 -14.77 2.32
CA GLU A 114 15.30 -14.53 2.67
C GLU A 114 15.96 -13.83 1.49
N VAL A 115 16.44 -12.61 1.70
CA VAL A 115 17.16 -11.82 0.70
C VAL A 115 18.62 -11.73 1.10
N ARG A 116 19.53 -12.11 0.20
CA ARG A 116 20.98 -11.91 0.34
C ARG A 116 21.42 -10.80 -0.59
N TRP A 117 22.38 -9.99 -0.15
CA TRP A 117 22.99 -8.92 -0.93
C TRP A 117 24.50 -8.86 -0.63
N PRO A 118 25.31 -8.08 -1.37
CA PRO A 118 26.74 -7.98 -1.10
C PRO A 118 27.00 -7.54 0.35
N GLY A 119 27.68 -8.40 1.12
CA GLY A 119 28.04 -8.14 2.51
C GLY A 119 26.96 -8.44 3.55
N GLY A 120 25.79 -8.99 3.19
CA GLY A 120 24.75 -9.28 4.17
C GLY A 120 23.53 -10.04 3.66
N GLY A 121 22.51 -10.10 4.51
CA GLY A 121 21.22 -10.67 4.19
C GLY A 121 20.27 -10.63 5.36
N GLY A 122 18.99 -10.85 5.09
CA GLY A 122 17.96 -10.89 6.12
C GLY A 122 16.61 -11.33 5.59
N ASP A 123 15.72 -11.60 6.54
CA ASP A 123 14.33 -11.90 6.24
C ASP A 123 13.58 -10.60 5.95
N ARG A 124 12.72 -10.66 4.93
CA ARG A 124 11.89 -9.56 4.44
C ARG A 124 10.47 -10.05 4.19
N LEU A 125 9.49 -9.24 4.55
CA LEU A 125 8.16 -9.38 3.95
C LEU A 125 8.22 -8.89 2.49
N PRO A 126 7.55 -9.56 1.54
CA PRO A 126 7.43 -9.03 0.18
C PRO A 126 6.80 -7.64 0.20
N ALA A 127 7.35 -6.70 -0.56
CA ALA A 127 6.85 -5.32 -0.63
C ALA A 127 5.40 -5.25 -1.18
N TRP A 128 5.02 -6.27 -1.94
CA TRP A 128 3.72 -6.42 -2.60
C TRP A 128 2.83 -7.47 -1.93
N ALA A 129 3.11 -7.85 -0.68
CA ALA A 129 2.29 -8.81 0.06
C ALA A 129 0.84 -8.29 0.21
N ARG A 130 -0.13 -9.13 -0.19
CA ARG A 130 -1.57 -8.80 -0.13
C ARG A 130 -2.23 -9.09 1.22
N ARG A 131 -1.54 -9.86 2.06
CA ARG A 131 -1.92 -10.11 3.44
C ARG A 131 -0.68 -10.34 4.26
N VAL A 132 -0.64 -9.70 5.41
CA VAL A 132 0.39 -9.86 6.43
C VAL A 132 -0.35 -10.09 7.74
N VAL A 133 0.14 -11.00 8.58
CA VAL A 133 -0.50 -11.34 9.86
C VAL A 133 0.57 -11.40 10.96
N ARG A 134 0.17 -11.02 12.17
CA ARG A 134 1.02 -11.19 13.35
C ARG A 134 0.97 -12.64 13.82
N ASP A 135 2.13 -13.23 14.03
CA ASP A 135 2.27 -14.51 14.71
C ASP A 135 2.09 -14.30 16.21
N GLU A 136 1.11 -14.97 16.82
CA GLU A 136 0.78 -14.74 18.24
C GLU A 136 1.86 -15.23 19.20
N ASN A 137 2.69 -16.20 18.79
CA ASN A 137 3.72 -16.79 19.64
C ASN A 137 5.00 -15.94 19.66
N SER A 138 5.48 -15.56 18.48
CA SER A 138 6.74 -14.80 18.31
C SER A 138 6.53 -13.29 18.27
N GLY A 139 5.29 -12.84 18.06
CA GLY A 139 4.93 -11.43 17.90
C GLY A 139 5.41 -10.78 16.60
N SER A 140 6.13 -11.55 15.77
CA SER A 140 6.62 -11.10 14.46
C SER A 140 5.51 -11.14 13.41
N PHE A 141 5.69 -10.42 12.31
CA PHE A 141 4.72 -10.41 11.21
C PHE A 141 5.20 -11.32 10.07
N ASN A 142 4.26 -11.98 9.41
CA ASN A 142 4.51 -12.84 8.25
C ASN A 142 3.55 -12.49 7.13
N ALA A 143 4.01 -12.55 5.87
CA ALA A 143 3.08 -12.55 4.76
C ALA A 143 2.28 -13.86 4.81
N GLN A 144 1.04 -13.84 4.33
CA GLN A 144 0.18 -15.02 4.35
C GLN A 144 -0.34 -15.31 2.95
N VAL A 145 -0.26 -16.57 2.53
CA VAL A 145 -0.86 -17.02 1.26
C VAL A 145 -2.37 -16.81 1.33
N TRP A 146 -2.88 -15.88 0.53
CA TRP A 146 -4.29 -15.51 0.56
C TRP A 146 -5.00 -15.94 -0.72
N ARG A 147 -5.72 -17.06 -0.63
CA ARG A 147 -6.58 -17.62 -1.68
C ARG A 147 -7.77 -18.32 -1.02
N PRO A 148 -8.73 -17.56 -0.48
CA PRO A 148 -9.92 -18.16 0.11
C PRO A 148 -10.63 -19.03 -0.93
N SER A 149 -11.18 -20.17 -0.51
CA SER A 149 -11.94 -21.08 -1.38
C SER A 149 -13.20 -20.45 -1.96
N SER A 150 -13.76 -19.48 -1.22
CA SER A 150 -14.88 -18.64 -1.63
C SER A 150 -14.48 -17.17 -1.54
N PRO A 151 -13.89 -16.60 -2.60
CA PRO A 151 -13.63 -15.17 -2.68
C PRO A 151 -14.92 -14.36 -2.53
N TYR A 152 -14.83 -13.17 -1.95
CA TYR A 152 -15.98 -12.29 -1.77
C TYR A 152 -16.59 -11.88 -3.12
N VAL A 153 -17.93 -11.93 -3.19
CA VAL A 153 -18.70 -11.52 -4.36
C VAL A 153 -19.45 -10.24 -4.02
N TRP A 154 -19.07 -9.16 -4.69
CA TRP A 154 -19.70 -7.84 -4.56
C TRP A 154 -21.17 -7.86 -4.98
N ARG A 155 -22.04 -7.27 -4.17
CA ARG A 155 -23.50 -7.21 -4.38
C ARG A 155 -23.98 -5.82 -4.77
N HIS A 156 -23.27 -4.77 -4.35
CA HIS A 156 -23.68 -3.39 -4.53
C HIS A 156 -22.76 -2.66 -5.52
N SER A 157 -23.35 -1.69 -6.22
CA SER A 157 -22.62 -0.75 -7.06
C SER A 157 -22.16 0.44 -6.23
N ARG A 158 -21.02 1.03 -6.61
CA ARG A 158 -20.55 2.30 -6.03
C ARG A 158 -21.65 3.37 -6.09
N PRO A 159 -21.80 4.22 -5.05
CA PRO A 159 -22.68 5.37 -5.10
C PRO A 159 -22.34 6.28 -6.27
N ALA A 160 -23.36 6.95 -6.85
CA ALA A 160 -23.15 7.90 -7.93
C ALA A 160 -22.20 9.04 -7.51
N ARG A 161 -21.60 9.75 -8.47
CA ARG A 161 -20.76 10.91 -8.14
C ARG A 161 -21.58 11.97 -7.42
N PRO A 162 -21.10 12.56 -6.30
CA PRO A 162 -21.87 13.55 -5.58
C PRO A 162 -22.01 14.83 -6.41
N SER A 163 -23.18 15.48 -6.32
CA SER A 163 -23.48 16.76 -6.96
C SER A 163 -23.22 17.97 -6.03
N ALA A 164 -22.90 17.71 -4.76
CA ALA A 164 -22.66 18.69 -3.71
C ALA A 164 -21.46 18.26 -2.83
N PRO A 165 -20.92 19.13 -1.97
CA PRO A 165 -19.91 18.74 -0.97
C PRO A 165 -20.42 17.60 -0.09
N LEU A 166 -19.53 16.64 0.21
CA LEU A 166 -19.86 15.47 1.04
C LEU A 166 -19.79 15.82 2.53
N LEU A 167 -20.74 15.30 3.31
CA LEU A 167 -20.59 15.19 4.76
C LEU A 167 -19.85 13.88 5.09
N VAL A 168 -18.64 14.00 5.64
CA VAL A 168 -17.70 12.88 5.84
C VAL A 168 -17.59 12.52 7.33
N TYR A 169 -17.75 11.23 7.66
CA TYR A 169 -17.49 10.69 8.99
C TYR A 169 -16.09 10.07 9.02
N GLU A 170 -15.17 10.64 9.78
CA GLU A 170 -13.84 10.06 9.97
C GLU A 170 -13.85 8.99 11.08
N ALA A 171 -13.25 7.84 10.81
CA ALA A 171 -13.26 6.71 11.73
C ALA A 171 -11.99 5.88 11.68
N HIS A 172 -11.73 5.20 12.80
CA HIS A 172 -10.71 4.17 12.93
C HIS A 172 -11.36 2.86 13.40
N ILE A 173 -11.26 1.79 12.61
CA ILE A 173 -11.96 0.51 12.83
C ILE A 173 -11.68 -0.06 14.23
N GLY A 174 -10.40 -0.14 14.59
CA GLY A 174 -9.95 -0.78 15.82
C GLY A 174 -10.39 -0.12 17.13
N MET A 175 -10.91 1.10 17.11
CA MET A 175 -11.35 1.83 18.32
C MET A 175 -12.81 2.27 18.27
N ALA A 176 -13.57 1.74 17.31
CA ALA A 176 -14.97 2.11 17.09
C ALA A 176 -15.96 1.32 17.98
N GLN A 177 -15.45 0.43 18.85
CA GLN A 177 -16.27 -0.38 19.75
C GLN A 177 -16.23 0.16 21.18
N ALA A 178 -17.29 -0.08 21.95
CA ALA A 178 -17.37 0.34 23.35
C ALA A 178 -16.48 -0.52 24.27
N GLU A 179 -16.24 -1.78 23.89
CA GLU A 179 -15.38 -2.68 24.63
C GLU A 179 -13.91 -2.29 24.49
N PRO A 180 -13.07 -2.46 25.53
CA PRO A 180 -11.65 -2.14 25.51
C PRO A 180 -10.83 -3.19 24.74
N LYS A 181 -11.17 -3.40 23.47
CA LYS A 181 -10.51 -4.33 22.55
C LYS A 181 -10.34 -3.69 21.18
N VAL A 182 -9.52 -4.30 20.33
CA VAL A 182 -9.42 -3.91 18.93
C VAL A 182 -10.70 -4.36 18.22
N GLY A 183 -11.46 -3.40 17.70
CA GLY A 183 -12.66 -3.66 16.89
C GLY A 183 -12.34 -4.30 15.54
N THR A 184 -13.29 -5.07 15.00
CA THR A 184 -13.15 -5.74 13.70
C THR A 184 -13.88 -5.01 12.56
N TYR A 185 -13.55 -5.35 11.32
CA TYR A 185 -14.29 -4.89 10.13
C TYR A 185 -15.77 -5.28 10.22
N GLU A 186 -16.07 -6.51 10.64
CA GLU A 186 -17.45 -6.99 10.81
C GLU A 186 -18.21 -6.21 11.87
N GLU A 187 -17.59 -5.90 13.01
CA GLU A 187 -18.22 -5.10 14.05
C GLU A 187 -18.47 -3.67 13.57
N PHE A 188 -17.55 -3.08 12.82
CA PHE A 188 -17.76 -1.76 12.22
C PHE A 188 -18.90 -1.79 11.19
N ARG A 189 -18.91 -2.81 10.32
CA ARG A 189 -19.94 -3.03 9.30
C ARG A 189 -21.33 -3.14 9.92
N ILE A 190 -21.48 -3.94 10.96
CA ILE A 190 -22.79 -4.23 11.58
C ILE A 190 -23.22 -3.12 12.54
N ASN A 191 -22.32 -2.62 13.38
CA ASN A 191 -22.70 -1.76 14.51
C ASN A 191 -22.54 -0.27 14.24
N VAL A 192 -21.65 0.12 13.31
CA VAL A 192 -21.22 1.52 13.12
C VAL A 192 -21.74 2.11 11.82
N LEU A 193 -21.65 1.40 10.68
CA LEU A 193 -22.17 1.92 9.40
C LEU A 193 -23.65 2.36 9.45
N PRO A 194 -24.58 1.60 10.07
CA PRO A 194 -25.98 2.06 10.17
C PRO A 194 -26.10 3.38 10.92
N ARG A 195 -25.30 3.59 11.97
CA ARG A 195 -25.31 4.83 12.76
C ARG A 195 -24.81 6.02 11.95
N ILE A 196 -23.74 5.81 11.17
CA ILE A 196 -23.19 6.85 10.30
C ILE A 196 -24.22 7.29 9.26
N ARG A 197 -24.87 6.31 8.60
CA ARG A 197 -25.96 6.56 7.64
C ARG A 197 -27.12 7.30 8.31
N ASP A 198 -27.60 6.81 9.46
CA ASP A 198 -28.75 7.37 10.16
C ASP A 198 -28.49 8.80 10.68
N ALA A 199 -27.23 9.13 10.95
CA ALA A 199 -26.79 10.48 11.30
C ALA A 199 -26.70 11.42 10.08
N GLY A 200 -26.90 10.93 8.85
CA GLY A 200 -26.98 11.74 7.63
C GLY A 200 -25.65 11.97 6.92
N TYR A 201 -24.60 11.23 7.26
CA TYR A 201 -23.33 11.27 6.52
C TYR A 201 -23.46 10.54 5.18
N GLU A 202 -22.67 10.98 4.18
CA GLU A 202 -22.67 10.43 2.82
C GLU A 202 -21.37 9.69 2.47
N ALA A 203 -20.38 9.79 3.36
CA ALA A 203 -19.05 9.25 3.17
C ALA A 203 -18.41 8.91 4.51
N VAL A 204 -17.54 7.89 4.49
CA VAL A 204 -16.70 7.49 5.62
C VAL A 204 -15.24 7.62 5.19
N GLN A 205 -14.45 8.36 5.96
CA GLN A 205 -13.00 8.38 5.86
C GLN A 205 -12.45 7.34 6.84
N ILE A 206 -11.89 6.24 6.34
CA ILE A 206 -11.34 5.17 7.18
C ILE A 206 -9.82 5.31 7.27
N MET A 207 -9.36 5.53 8.49
CA MET A 207 -7.95 5.61 8.84
C MET A 207 -7.35 4.22 9.05
N ALA A 208 -6.01 4.13 8.99
CA ALA A 208 -5.24 2.95 9.40
C ALA A 208 -5.58 1.63 8.67
N LEU A 209 -6.09 1.69 7.44
CA LEU A 209 -6.41 0.48 6.66
C LEU A 209 -5.17 -0.26 6.16
N ALA A 210 -4.13 0.44 5.70
CA ALA A 210 -2.89 -0.22 5.29
C ALA A 210 -2.15 -0.82 6.50
N GLU A 211 -1.53 -1.98 6.34
CA GLU A 211 -0.90 -2.69 7.45
C GLU A 211 0.26 -1.89 8.08
N HIS A 212 0.24 -1.83 9.41
CA HIS A 212 1.16 -1.04 10.21
C HIS A 212 1.46 -1.80 11.53
N PRO A 213 2.69 -2.30 11.74
CA PRO A 213 3.04 -3.11 12.90
C PRO A 213 2.89 -2.37 14.24
N TYR A 214 3.09 -1.05 14.25
CA TYR A 214 2.93 -0.24 15.46
C TYR A 214 1.52 0.34 15.55
N TYR A 215 0.64 -0.29 16.35
CA TYR A 215 -0.78 0.10 16.46
C TYR A 215 -0.97 1.55 16.92
N ALA A 216 -0.15 2.01 17.88
CA ALA A 216 -0.21 3.39 18.37
C ALA A 216 0.30 4.45 17.37
N SER A 217 0.78 4.04 16.18
CA SER A 217 1.02 4.97 15.07
C SER A 217 -0.25 5.50 14.45
N PHE A 218 -1.42 4.96 14.81
CA PHE A 218 -2.71 5.36 14.24
C PHE A 218 -2.79 5.15 12.71
N GLY A 219 -2.02 4.18 12.19
CA GLY A 219 -1.91 3.90 10.76
C GLY A 219 -0.81 4.66 10.03
N TYR A 220 -0.13 5.61 10.67
CA TYR A 220 0.85 6.47 9.98
C TYR A 220 2.20 5.79 9.74
N GLN A 221 2.55 4.71 10.46
CA GLN A 221 3.79 3.95 10.22
C GLN A 221 3.50 2.70 9.38
N VAL A 222 3.08 2.92 8.12
CA VAL A 222 2.76 1.86 7.16
C VAL A 222 4.01 1.01 6.88
N SER A 223 3.82 -0.31 6.85
CA SER A 223 4.89 -1.26 6.52
C SER A 223 4.57 -2.14 5.31
N SER A 224 3.30 -2.53 5.12
CA SER A 224 2.87 -3.32 3.96
C SER A 224 1.74 -2.60 3.23
N TYR A 225 2.06 -2.00 2.09
CA TYR A 225 1.19 -1.06 1.38
C TYR A 225 0.00 -1.74 0.71
N PHE A 226 0.14 -3.01 0.33
CA PHE A 226 -0.86 -3.81 -0.38
C PHE A 226 -1.64 -4.76 0.54
N ALA A 227 -1.46 -4.65 1.86
CA ALA A 227 -2.18 -5.47 2.84
C ALA A 227 -3.12 -4.58 3.66
N CYS A 228 -4.39 -4.97 3.77
CA CYS A 228 -5.27 -4.42 4.79
C CYS A 228 -4.84 -4.93 6.17
N SER A 229 -4.93 -4.08 7.20
CA SER A 229 -4.45 -4.45 8.53
C SER A 229 -5.18 -5.68 9.06
N SER A 230 -4.42 -6.71 9.41
CA SER A 230 -4.96 -7.99 9.86
C SER A 230 -5.58 -7.92 11.25
N ARG A 231 -5.29 -6.86 12.00
CA ARG A 231 -5.84 -6.64 13.35
C ARG A 231 -7.36 -6.53 13.34
N PHE A 232 -7.92 -6.05 12.26
CA PHE A 232 -9.36 -5.82 12.14
C PHE A 232 -10.06 -6.99 11.45
N GLY A 233 -9.32 -7.93 10.84
CA GLY A 233 -9.88 -9.09 10.17
C GLY A 233 -9.17 -9.45 8.86
N THR A 234 -9.95 -9.96 7.93
CA THR A 234 -9.53 -10.47 6.63
C THR A 234 -9.82 -9.47 5.50
N PRO A 235 -9.11 -9.58 4.35
CA PRO A 235 -9.47 -8.84 3.16
C PRO A 235 -10.94 -9.00 2.76
N GLU A 236 -11.51 -10.19 2.92
CA GLU A 236 -12.91 -10.46 2.55
C GLU A 236 -13.91 -9.74 3.48
N GLU A 237 -13.60 -9.60 4.77
CA GLU A 237 -14.41 -8.81 5.70
C GLU A 237 -14.32 -7.30 5.42
N LEU A 238 -13.16 -6.79 4.98
CA LEU A 238 -13.06 -5.41 4.51
C LEU A 238 -13.87 -5.19 3.22
N LYS A 239 -13.84 -6.14 2.27
CA LYS A 239 -14.70 -6.08 1.07
C LYS A 239 -16.18 -6.07 1.46
N ALA A 240 -16.59 -6.89 2.42
CA ALA A 240 -17.96 -6.90 2.95
C ALA A 240 -18.36 -5.57 3.59
N LEU A 241 -17.46 -4.94 4.36
CA LEU A 241 -17.69 -3.61 4.93
C LEU A 241 -17.93 -2.57 3.84
N VAL A 242 -17.06 -2.53 2.82
CA VAL A 242 -17.18 -1.54 1.73
C VAL A 242 -18.45 -1.79 0.91
N ASP A 243 -18.77 -3.04 0.59
CA ASP A 243 -19.95 -3.38 -0.21
C ASP A 243 -21.26 -3.00 0.52
N ASP A 244 -21.35 -3.28 1.82
CA ASP A 244 -22.52 -2.90 2.61
C ASP A 244 -22.62 -1.39 2.78
N ALA A 245 -21.49 -0.68 2.91
CA ALA A 245 -21.48 0.78 2.89
C ALA A 245 -22.03 1.32 1.56
N HIS A 246 -21.62 0.74 0.42
CA HIS A 246 -22.17 1.08 -0.89
C HIS A 246 -23.67 0.79 -0.98
N GLY A 247 -24.14 -0.34 -0.43
CA GLY A 247 -25.56 -0.66 -0.31
C GLY A 247 -26.36 0.33 0.53
N MET A 248 -25.70 1.02 1.47
CA MET A 248 -26.27 2.11 2.28
C MET A 248 -26.14 3.50 1.62
N GLY A 249 -25.55 3.59 0.42
CA GLY A 249 -25.28 4.86 -0.26
C GLY A 249 -24.07 5.63 0.29
N LEU A 250 -23.29 5.02 1.18
CA LEU A 250 -22.09 5.61 1.76
C LEU A 250 -20.89 5.37 0.86
N ARG A 251 -20.07 6.40 0.64
CA ARG A 251 -18.77 6.28 -0.04
C ARG A 251 -17.69 5.97 0.98
N ILE A 252 -16.72 5.13 0.62
CA ILE A 252 -15.59 4.80 1.49
C ILE A 252 -14.31 5.41 0.92
N PHE A 253 -13.70 6.31 1.70
CA PHE A 253 -12.39 6.88 1.45
C PHE A 253 -11.36 6.26 2.40
N MET A 254 -10.13 6.12 1.93
CA MET A 254 -9.02 5.58 2.71
C MET A 254 -7.95 6.65 2.97
N ASP A 255 -7.35 6.62 4.16
CA ASP A 255 -6.08 7.33 4.41
C ASP A 255 -4.94 6.65 3.66
N LEU A 256 -4.33 7.39 2.74
CA LEU A 256 -3.25 6.93 1.91
C LEU A 256 -1.94 7.62 2.34
N VAL A 257 -1.15 6.88 3.13
CA VAL A 257 0.12 7.37 3.67
C VAL A 257 1.24 7.08 2.68
N HIS A 258 1.37 7.94 1.67
CA HIS A 258 2.48 7.89 0.70
C HIS A 258 3.59 8.90 0.98
N SER A 259 3.48 9.68 2.06
CA SER A 259 4.48 10.68 2.45
C SER A 259 5.79 10.08 2.97
N HIS A 260 5.72 8.91 3.60
CA HIS A 260 6.84 8.19 4.20
C HIS A 260 6.53 6.70 4.37
N ALA A 261 7.52 5.93 4.80
CA ALA A 261 7.39 4.53 5.22
C ALA A 261 8.04 4.28 6.58
N GLY A 262 7.56 3.29 7.34
CA GLY A 262 8.21 2.88 8.58
C GLY A 262 9.66 2.42 8.37
N ARG A 263 10.52 2.57 9.40
CA ARG A 263 11.93 2.12 9.37
C ARG A 263 12.11 0.61 9.50
N ASN A 264 11.03 -0.14 9.75
CA ASN A 264 11.07 -1.59 9.88
C ASN A 264 11.69 -2.23 8.64
N GLU A 265 12.76 -3.00 8.84
CA GLU A 265 13.44 -3.71 7.76
C GLU A 265 12.88 -5.11 7.51
N VAL A 266 12.42 -5.79 8.56
CA VAL A 266 11.84 -7.14 8.43
C VAL A 266 10.38 -7.05 8.04
N GLU A 267 9.58 -6.29 8.80
CA GLU A 267 8.13 -6.16 8.58
C GLU A 267 7.73 -5.04 7.62
N GLY A 268 8.70 -4.26 7.11
CA GLY A 268 8.45 -3.12 6.25
C GLY A 268 9.30 -3.13 4.98
N ILE A 269 9.28 -2.03 4.25
CA ILE A 269 9.97 -1.89 2.96
C ILE A 269 11.33 -1.18 3.07
N SER A 270 11.80 -0.86 4.28
CA SER A 270 13.16 -0.32 4.49
C SER A 270 14.20 -1.41 4.20
N SER A 271 15.26 -1.07 3.47
CA SER A 271 16.42 -1.96 3.28
C SER A 271 16.06 -3.34 2.69
N GLN A 272 15.05 -3.39 1.81
CA GLN A 272 14.50 -4.63 1.23
C GLN A 272 15.55 -5.46 0.48
N ASP A 273 16.42 -4.83 -0.31
CA ASP A 273 17.54 -5.48 -1.01
C ASP A 273 18.90 -5.16 -0.38
N GLY A 274 18.89 -4.75 0.90
CA GLY A 274 20.07 -4.30 1.63
C GLY A 274 20.44 -2.83 1.42
N THR A 275 19.84 -2.14 0.44
CA THR A 275 20.06 -0.71 0.24
C THR A 275 18.99 0.12 0.94
N THR A 276 19.39 1.20 1.62
CA THR A 276 18.43 2.14 2.21
C THR A 276 17.71 2.97 1.16
N SER A 277 18.20 2.97 -0.08
CA SER A 277 17.71 3.82 -1.17
C SER A 277 16.85 3.11 -2.19
N LEU A 278 16.54 1.81 -2.06
CA LEU A 278 15.71 1.09 -3.05
C LEU A 278 14.44 1.88 -3.42
N TYR A 279 13.60 2.15 -2.41
CA TYR A 279 12.38 2.95 -2.54
C TYR A 279 12.57 4.42 -2.13
N PHE A 280 13.69 4.76 -1.49
CA PHE A 280 13.88 6.00 -0.76
C PHE A 280 15.05 6.83 -1.28
N HIS A 281 15.12 8.08 -0.86
CA HIS A 281 16.30 8.89 -1.10
C HIS A 281 17.51 8.37 -0.31
N GLU A 282 18.72 8.68 -0.78
CA GLU A 282 19.96 8.42 -0.05
C GLU A 282 20.24 9.46 1.03
N GLY A 283 21.00 9.03 2.05
CA GLY A 283 21.49 9.89 3.11
C GLY A 283 20.37 10.61 3.89
N PRO A 284 20.64 11.81 4.44
CA PRO A 284 19.67 12.54 5.27
C PRO A 284 18.33 12.84 4.59
N ARG A 285 18.31 12.97 3.25
CA ARG A 285 17.08 13.22 2.49
C ARG A 285 16.13 12.01 2.50
N GLY A 286 16.65 10.81 2.70
CA GLY A 286 15.89 9.58 2.85
C GLY A 286 15.25 9.40 4.23
N GLU A 287 15.44 10.35 5.15
CA GLU A 287 15.01 10.22 6.53
C GLU A 287 14.11 11.39 6.96
N HIS A 288 12.99 11.07 7.61
CA HIS A 288 12.16 12.09 8.24
C HIS A 288 12.53 12.22 9.73
N PRO A 289 13.17 13.32 10.17
CA PRO A 289 13.73 13.40 11.52
C PRO A 289 12.66 13.39 12.61
N ALA A 290 11.53 14.08 12.39
CA ALA A 290 10.46 14.17 13.39
C ALA A 290 9.61 12.90 13.49
N TRP A 291 9.56 12.08 12.45
CA TRP A 291 8.69 10.89 12.39
C TRP A 291 9.50 9.59 12.49
N ASN A 292 10.83 9.69 12.55
CA ASN A 292 11.74 8.57 12.55
C ASN A 292 11.41 7.54 11.44
N SER A 293 11.19 8.04 10.22
CA SER A 293 10.70 7.25 9.08
C SER A 293 11.58 7.43 7.82
N ARG A 294 11.26 6.70 6.74
CA ARG A 294 11.93 6.78 5.43
C ARG A 294 11.14 7.66 4.45
N CYS A 295 11.83 8.46 3.65
CA CYS A 295 11.24 9.37 2.65
C CYS A 295 11.42 8.81 1.23
N PHE A 296 10.30 8.59 0.51
CA PHE A 296 10.31 8.03 -0.85
C PHE A 296 11.09 8.90 -1.84
N ASP A 297 11.75 8.24 -2.80
CA ASP A 297 12.32 8.92 -3.97
C ASP A 297 11.30 8.93 -5.12
N TYR A 298 10.42 9.92 -5.11
CA TYR A 298 9.37 10.07 -6.14
C TYR A 298 9.92 10.35 -7.56
N ALA A 299 11.23 10.56 -7.74
CA ALA A 299 11.81 10.72 -9.08
C ALA A 299 12.01 9.38 -9.80
N LYS A 300 12.13 8.28 -9.05
CA LYS A 300 12.38 6.93 -9.59
C LYS A 300 11.12 6.37 -10.26
N PRO A 301 11.19 5.93 -11.53
CA PRO A 301 10.06 5.29 -12.20
C PRO A 301 9.47 4.11 -11.43
N GLN A 302 10.32 3.29 -10.82
CA GLN A 302 9.91 2.09 -10.06
C GLN A 302 9.15 2.46 -8.77
N VAL A 303 9.53 3.56 -8.11
CA VAL A 303 8.80 4.08 -6.94
C VAL A 303 7.45 4.66 -7.36
N LEU A 304 7.41 5.42 -8.45
CA LEU A 304 6.13 5.89 -9.01
C LEU A 304 5.24 4.72 -9.43
N HIS A 305 5.81 3.67 -10.04
CA HIS A 305 5.10 2.45 -10.40
C HIS A 305 4.51 1.77 -9.16
N PHE A 306 5.29 1.60 -8.09
CA PHE A 306 4.84 1.05 -6.82
C PHE A 306 3.68 1.85 -6.21
N LEU A 307 3.84 3.16 -6.04
CA LEU A 307 2.86 4.02 -5.38
C LEU A 307 1.57 4.19 -6.21
N LEU A 308 1.69 4.37 -7.54
CA LEU A 308 0.51 4.42 -8.42
C LEU A 308 -0.23 3.08 -8.45
N SER A 309 0.52 1.97 -8.45
CA SER A 309 -0.08 0.65 -8.36
C SER A 309 -0.78 0.41 -7.04
N ASN A 310 -0.29 1.02 -5.96
CA ASN A 310 -0.94 0.98 -4.68
C ASN A 310 -2.29 1.72 -4.68
N CYS A 311 -2.35 2.91 -5.29
CA CYS A 311 -3.62 3.62 -5.50
C CYS A 311 -4.61 2.72 -6.27
N ARG A 312 -4.17 2.12 -7.37
CA ARG A 312 -5.03 1.26 -8.20
C ARG A 312 -5.47 0.01 -7.45
N PHE A 313 -4.57 -0.64 -6.70
CA PHE A 313 -4.88 -1.81 -5.90
C PHE A 313 -6.06 -1.56 -4.95
N TRP A 314 -6.04 -0.46 -4.18
CA TRP A 314 -7.14 -0.15 -3.26
C TRP A 314 -8.46 0.16 -3.99
N MET A 315 -8.40 0.76 -5.19
CA MET A 315 -9.59 0.99 -6.02
C MET A 315 -10.15 -0.28 -6.65
N ASP A 316 -9.29 -1.23 -7.05
CA ASP A 316 -9.67 -2.44 -7.78
C ASP A 316 -10.05 -3.57 -6.81
N GLU A 317 -9.20 -3.86 -5.82
CA GLU A 317 -9.36 -4.99 -4.88
C GLU A 317 -10.46 -4.72 -3.83
N PHE A 318 -10.52 -3.50 -3.31
CA PHE A 318 -11.42 -3.12 -2.20
C PHE A 318 -12.48 -2.10 -2.57
N ARG A 319 -12.53 -1.67 -3.84
CA ARG A 319 -13.50 -0.69 -4.33
C ARG A 319 -13.57 0.62 -3.55
N MET A 320 -12.44 1.12 -3.03
CA MET A 320 -12.36 2.44 -2.40
C MET A 320 -12.81 3.55 -3.37
N ASP A 321 -13.59 4.52 -2.89
CA ASP A 321 -14.17 5.64 -3.67
C ASP A 321 -13.24 6.84 -3.79
N GLY A 322 -12.14 6.85 -3.04
CA GLY A 322 -11.07 7.82 -3.15
C GLY A 322 -10.13 7.74 -1.96
N PHE A 323 -9.28 8.77 -1.84
CA PHE A 323 -8.22 8.81 -0.85
C PHE A 323 -8.10 10.18 -0.20
N ARG A 324 -7.68 10.18 1.07
CA ARG A 324 -6.99 11.31 1.68
C ARG A 324 -5.50 11.02 1.65
N PHE A 325 -4.71 11.87 0.99
CA PHE A 325 -3.25 11.75 1.03
C PHE A 325 -2.73 12.42 2.31
N ASP A 326 -2.14 11.63 3.20
CA ASP A 326 -1.65 12.14 4.49
C ASP A 326 -0.19 12.57 4.46
N GLY A 327 0.09 13.66 5.18
CA GLY A 327 1.44 14.24 5.25
C GLY A 327 1.84 15.02 3.98
N VAL A 328 0.88 15.53 3.20
CA VAL A 328 1.16 16.31 1.97
C VAL A 328 2.08 17.50 2.24
N THR A 329 1.97 18.17 3.38
CA THR A 329 2.91 19.24 3.78
C THR A 329 4.36 18.74 3.79
N SER A 330 4.60 17.54 4.33
CA SER A 330 5.93 16.91 4.35
C SER A 330 6.44 16.56 2.96
N MET A 331 5.54 16.23 2.03
CA MET A 331 5.87 15.95 0.63
C MET A 331 6.17 17.22 -0.18
N LEU A 332 5.52 18.34 0.14
CA LEU A 332 5.63 19.60 -0.61
C LEU A 332 6.91 20.38 -0.31
N TYR A 333 7.46 20.27 0.90
CA TYR A 333 8.59 21.05 1.37
C TYR A 333 9.78 20.16 1.76
N LEU A 334 10.99 20.55 1.35
CA LEU A 334 12.23 19.80 1.67
C LEU A 334 12.58 19.83 3.16
N ASP A 335 12.08 20.82 3.90
CA ASP A 335 12.17 20.90 5.36
C ASP A 335 10.97 20.26 6.08
N HIS A 336 10.10 19.60 5.31
CA HIS A 336 8.86 18.95 5.73
C HIS A 336 7.85 19.88 6.44
N GLY A 337 8.03 21.20 6.34
CA GLY A 337 7.26 22.18 7.08
C GLY A 337 7.60 22.26 8.58
N LEU A 338 8.67 21.59 9.05
CA LEU A 338 9.06 21.57 10.47
C LEU A 338 9.61 22.91 10.97
N SER A 339 10.08 23.77 10.06
CA SER A 339 10.73 25.05 10.37
C SER A 339 9.79 26.26 10.29
N ARG A 340 8.50 26.04 10.02
CA ARG A 340 7.52 27.10 9.68
C ARG A 340 6.27 27.12 10.58
N GLY A 341 6.36 26.52 11.76
CA GLY A 341 5.30 26.49 12.78
C GLY A 341 5.31 27.69 13.70
#